data_AF-A0A2H6NCR6-F1
#
_entry.id   AF-A0A2H6NCR6-F1
#
_cell.length_a   1.000
_cell.length_b   1.000
_cell.length_c   1.000
_cell.angle_alpha   90.00
_cell.angle_beta   90.00
_cell.angle_gamma   90.00
#
_symmetry.space_group_name_H-M   'P 1'
#
loop_
_entity.id
_entity.type
_entity.pdbx_description
1 polymer ?
#
loop_
_entity_poly.entity_id
_entity_poly.type
_entity_poly.pdbx_seq_one_letter_code
_entity_poly.pdbx_strand_id
1 'polypeptide(L)'
;ASILWYNMLTNNPKNVNFFTKPPIGTWDQVAEVLSWQFSSTTKRGLSIEQLTTLAEKLLGPGVNYSGCQITWAKFCKENMAGKGFSFWVWLDNIIDLVKKYILALWNEGYIMGFISKERERAILSTKPPGTFLLRFSESSKEGGITFTWVEKDISGKTQIQSVEPYTKQQLNNMSFAEIIMGYKIMDATNILVSPLVYLYPDIPKEEAFGKYCRPESQEHPEATDPGSAAPYLKTKFICVTPTTCSSTIELPMSPRTLESLIHFGSNGEGADGNASGQFESLQVFDMEMTAECANSPM
;
A
#
# COMPACT_ATOMS: atom_id res chain seq x y z
N ALA A 1 -19.32 2.55 -10.97
CA ALA A 1 -19.11 3.88 -11.59
C ALA A 1 -20.33 4.42 -12.34
N SER A 2 -20.76 3.80 -13.46
CA SER A 2 -21.77 4.41 -14.35
C SER A 2 -23.12 4.67 -13.67
N ILE A 3 -23.61 3.72 -12.87
CA ILE A 3 -24.84 3.89 -12.10
C ILE A 3 -24.74 5.07 -11.11
N LEU A 4 -23.59 5.23 -10.45
CA LEU A 4 -23.35 6.35 -9.54
C LEU A 4 -23.40 7.68 -10.29
N TRP A 5 -22.67 7.78 -11.41
CA TRP A 5 -22.61 9.02 -12.19
C TRP A 5 -23.98 9.41 -12.76
N TYR A 6 -24.76 8.43 -13.20
CA TYR A 6 -26.12 8.63 -13.69
C TYR A 6 -27.03 9.18 -12.59
N ASN A 7 -27.16 8.45 -11.48
CA ASN A 7 -28.09 8.81 -10.40
C ASN A 7 -27.68 10.08 -9.65
N MET A 8 -26.38 10.40 -9.62
CA MET A 8 -25.86 11.62 -9.00
C MET A 8 -26.23 12.88 -9.81
N LEU A 9 -26.30 12.79 -11.14
CA LEU A 9 -26.37 13.96 -12.03
C LEU A 9 -27.67 14.08 -12.83
N THR A 10 -28.56 13.08 -12.76
CA THR A 10 -29.87 13.18 -13.41
C THR A 10 -30.95 12.46 -12.62
N ASN A 11 -32.16 13.03 -12.68
CA ASN A 11 -33.40 12.41 -12.21
C ASN A 11 -34.22 11.82 -13.36
N ASN A 12 -33.74 11.90 -14.61
CA ASN A 12 -34.44 11.36 -15.77
C ASN A 12 -34.32 9.82 -15.73
N PRO A 13 -35.42 9.06 -15.63
CA PRO A 13 -35.34 7.60 -15.53
C PRO A 13 -35.12 6.88 -16.86
N LYS A 14 -35.15 7.59 -18.01
CA LYS A 14 -35.18 6.99 -19.36
C LYS A 14 -34.07 7.46 -20.30
N ASN A 15 -33.08 8.20 -19.82
CA ASN A 15 -32.01 8.71 -20.69
C ASN A 15 -30.93 7.65 -20.97
N VAL A 16 -31.23 6.71 -21.87
CA VAL A 16 -30.27 5.66 -22.27
C VAL A 16 -29.01 6.19 -22.95
N ASN A 17 -29.04 7.40 -23.51
CA ASN A 17 -27.92 8.05 -24.21
C ASN A 17 -27.07 8.96 -23.30
N PHE A 18 -27.22 8.84 -21.98
CA PHE A 18 -26.57 9.71 -21.00
C PHE A 18 -25.05 9.79 -21.15
N PHE A 19 -24.39 8.67 -21.47
CA PHE A 19 -22.92 8.62 -21.62
C PHE A 19 -22.40 9.05 -23.00
N THR A 20 -23.27 9.44 -23.94
CA THR A 20 -22.84 10.04 -25.21
C THR A 20 -22.20 11.41 -25.00
N LYS A 21 -22.74 12.19 -24.05
CA LYS A 21 -22.15 13.46 -23.57
C LYS A 21 -22.43 13.58 -22.08
N PRO A 22 -21.65 12.88 -21.22
CA PRO A 22 -21.93 12.82 -19.80
C PRO A 22 -21.81 14.22 -19.17
N PRO A 23 -22.76 14.62 -18.32
CA PRO A 23 -22.67 15.89 -17.61
C PRO A 23 -21.47 15.92 -16.66
N ILE A 24 -21.04 17.14 -16.36
CA ILE A 24 -19.96 17.42 -15.42
C ILE A 24 -20.58 17.51 -14.03
N GLY A 25 -20.02 16.78 -13.06
CA GLY A 25 -20.40 16.87 -11.66
C GLY A 25 -19.56 17.89 -10.90
N THR A 26 -20.02 18.28 -9.72
CA THR A 26 -19.22 19.07 -8.77
C THR A 26 -18.55 18.15 -7.75
N TRP A 27 -17.43 18.59 -7.18
CA TRP A 27 -16.77 17.86 -6.09
C TRP A 27 -17.69 17.67 -4.89
N ASP A 28 -18.56 18.63 -4.57
CA ASP A 28 -19.49 18.48 -3.43
C ASP A 28 -20.40 17.26 -3.61
N GLN A 29 -20.97 17.09 -4.80
CA GLN A 29 -21.79 15.93 -5.16
C GLN A 29 -20.98 14.63 -5.17
N VAL A 30 -19.78 14.66 -5.77
CA VAL A 30 -18.91 13.48 -5.86
C VAL A 30 -18.47 13.04 -4.46
N ALA A 31 -18.02 13.98 -3.61
CA ALA A 31 -17.56 13.72 -2.25
C ALA A 31 -18.64 13.08 -1.39
N GLU A 32 -19.88 13.57 -1.49
CA GLU A 32 -21.03 13.00 -0.81
C GLU A 32 -21.27 11.54 -1.25
N VAL A 33 -21.33 11.30 -2.56
CA VAL A 33 -21.51 9.94 -3.11
C VAL A 33 -20.37 9.03 -2.68
N LEU A 34 -19.12 9.49 -2.71
CA LEU A 34 -17.96 8.72 -2.26
C LEU A 34 -18.09 8.34 -0.78
N SER A 35 -18.48 9.29 0.08
CA SER A 35 -18.71 9.01 1.50
C SER A 35 -19.82 7.97 1.69
N TRP A 36 -20.89 8.04 0.89
CA TRP A 36 -21.95 7.04 0.91
C TRP A 36 -21.49 5.63 0.52
N GLN A 37 -20.52 5.49 -0.40
CA GLN A 37 -19.99 4.16 -0.75
C GLN A 37 -19.29 3.48 0.44
N PHE A 38 -18.63 4.27 1.29
CA PHE A 38 -18.03 3.77 2.52
C PHE A 38 -19.08 3.47 3.58
N SER A 39 -20.05 4.37 3.79
CA SER A 39 -21.09 4.17 4.81
C SER A 39 -22.14 3.12 4.43
N SER A 40 -22.30 2.77 3.15
CA SER A 40 -23.17 1.68 2.72
C SER A 40 -22.57 0.31 3.01
N THR A 41 -21.24 0.24 3.08
CA THR A 41 -20.48 -1.01 3.22
C THR A 41 -19.93 -1.18 4.63
N THR A 42 -19.75 -0.09 5.36
CA THR A 42 -19.11 -0.02 6.68
C THR A 42 -19.95 0.83 7.63
N LYS A 43 -19.56 0.94 8.91
CA LYS A 43 -20.28 1.73 9.92
C LYS A 43 -20.05 3.24 9.82
N ARG A 44 -19.13 3.70 8.95
CA ARG A 44 -18.78 5.13 8.83
C ARG A 44 -18.42 5.51 7.40
N GLY A 45 -18.70 6.77 7.05
CA GLY A 45 -18.24 7.37 5.80
C GLY A 45 -16.80 7.88 5.89
N LEU A 46 -16.46 8.78 4.97
CA LEU A 46 -15.15 9.43 4.90
C LEU A 46 -15.12 10.71 5.74
N SER A 47 -14.00 10.97 6.41
CA SER A 47 -13.77 12.25 7.09
C SER A 47 -13.46 13.36 6.08
N ILE A 48 -13.59 14.62 6.51
CA ILE A 48 -13.25 15.79 5.69
C ILE A 48 -11.78 15.73 5.23
N GLU A 49 -10.88 15.25 6.09
CA GLU A 49 -9.46 15.11 5.76
C GLU A 49 -9.21 14.06 4.67
N GLN A 50 -9.90 12.92 4.77
CA GLN A 50 -9.84 11.86 3.77
C GLN A 50 -10.40 12.35 2.43
N LEU A 51 -11.56 13.03 2.47
CA LEU A 51 -12.17 13.64 1.29
C LEU A 51 -11.26 14.69 0.66
N THR A 52 -10.64 15.58 1.44
CA THR A 52 -9.72 16.60 0.95
C THR A 52 -8.53 15.96 0.21
N THR A 53 -7.98 14.87 0.75
CA THR A 53 -6.88 14.13 0.11
C THR A 53 -7.33 13.49 -1.21
N LEU A 54 -8.55 12.96 -1.27
CA LEU A 54 -9.13 12.41 -2.50
C LEU A 54 -9.40 13.50 -3.54
N ALA A 55 -9.84 14.68 -3.10
CA ALA A 55 -10.04 15.85 -3.94
C ALA A 55 -8.72 16.28 -4.58
N GLU A 56 -7.66 16.40 -3.78
CA GLU A 56 -6.31 16.74 -4.24
C GLU A 56 -5.80 15.72 -5.27
N LYS A 57 -6.06 14.43 -5.04
CA LYS A 57 -5.68 13.37 -5.98
C LYS A 57 -6.39 13.48 -7.33
N LEU A 58 -7.65 13.95 -7.34
CA LEU A 58 -8.43 14.14 -8.57
C LEU A 58 -8.18 15.49 -9.24
N LEU A 59 -7.97 16.56 -8.48
CA LEU A 59 -8.00 17.94 -8.97
C LEU A 59 -6.63 18.61 -8.94
N GLY A 60 -5.67 18.03 -8.23
CA GLY A 60 -4.38 18.64 -7.92
C GLY A 60 -4.45 19.50 -6.64
N PRO A 61 -3.33 20.14 -6.26
CA PRO A 61 -3.24 20.96 -5.06
C PRO A 61 -4.26 22.10 -5.05
N GLY A 62 -4.92 22.30 -3.91
CA GLY A 62 -5.95 23.32 -3.72
C GLY A 62 -6.36 23.44 -2.25
N VAL A 63 -6.96 24.59 -1.90
CA VAL A 63 -7.38 24.90 -0.52
C VAL A 63 -8.88 24.67 -0.32
N ASN A 64 -9.69 24.93 -1.34
CA ASN A 64 -11.13 24.70 -1.32
C ASN A 64 -11.54 24.05 -2.65
N TYR A 65 -12.18 22.89 -2.57
CA TYR A 65 -12.64 22.12 -3.72
C TYR A 65 -14.14 22.27 -3.97
N SER A 66 -14.86 23.04 -3.15
CA SER A 66 -16.30 23.25 -3.34
C SER A 66 -16.59 23.91 -4.69
N GLY A 67 -17.58 23.38 -5.41
CA GLY A 67 -17.91 23.78 -6.77
C GLY A 67 -16.91 23.35 -7.85
N CYS A 68 -15.78 22.73 -7.50
CA CYS A 68 -14.82 22.26 -8.50
C CYS A 68 -15.44 21.20 -9.40
N GLN A 69 -15.23 21.35 -10.71
CA GLN A 69 -15.83 20.50 -11.72
C GLN A 69 -15.06 19.20 -11.90
N ILE A 70 -15.79 18.09 -11.99
CA ILE A 70 -15.26 16.74 -12.22
C ILE A 70 -15.97 16.14 -13.42
N THR A 71 -15.19 15.76 -14.42
CA THR A 71 -15.70 15.09 -15.61
C THR A 71 -15.83 13.59 -15.37
N TRP A 72 -16.76 12.93 -16.08
CA TRP A 72 -16.84 11.47 -16.11
C TRP A 72 -15.50 10.82 -16.48
N ALA A 73 -14.76 11.47 -17.38
CA ALA A 73 -13.47 11.00 -17.83
C ALA A 73 -12.48 10.93 -16.67
N LYS A 74 -12.30 12.03 -15.93
CA LYS A 74 -11.40 12.11 -14.78
C LYS A 74 -11.79 11.15 -13.64
N PHE A 75 -13.10 10.93 -13.46
CA PHE A 75 -13.61 10.06 -12.41
C PHE A 75 -13.36 8.57 -12.68
N CYS A 76 -13.60 8.09 -13.90
CA CYS A 76 -13.62 6.64 -14.16
C CYS A 76 -12.99 6.19 -15.50
N LYS A 77 -12.83 7.07 -16.49
CA LYS A 77 -12.38 6.68 -17.83
C LYS A 77 -10.87 6.87 -18.03
N GLU A 78 -10.35 7.99 -17.57
CA GLU A 78 -8.95 8.37 -17.66
C GLU A 78 -8.18 7.75 -16.50
N ASN A 79 -6.92 7.42 -16.78
CA ASN A 79 -6.01 6.98 -15.73
C ASN A 79 -5.57 8.17 -14.89
N MET A 80 -5.38 7.94 -13.59
CA MET A 80 -4.78 8.96 -12.72
C MET A 80 -3.36 9.29 -13.17
N ALA A 81 -2.90 10.51 -12.89
CA ALA A 81 -1.57 10.98 -13.28
C ALA A 81 -0.47 10.00 -12.81
N GLY A 82 0.32 9.50 -13.78
CA GLY A 82 1.40 8.56 -13.52
C GLY A 82 0.95 7.15 -13.08
N LYS A 83 -0.32 6.78 -13.28
CA LYS A 83 -0.88 5.46 -12.95
C LYS A 83 -1.48 4.78 -14.18
N GLY A 84 -1.59 3.45 -14.14
CA GLY A 84 -2.21 2.63 -15.19
C GLY A 84 -3.68 2.29 -14.94
N PHE A 85 -4.37 3.06 -14.10
CA PHE A 85 -5.75 2.80 -13.69
C PHE A 85 -6.48 4.10 -13.33
N SER A 86 -7.82 4.08 -13.42
CA SER A 86 -8.68 5.22 -13.10
C SER A 86 -8.94 5.37 -11.60
N PHE A 87 -9.35 6.57 -11.20
CA PHE A 87 -9.63 6.91 -9.81
C PHE A 87 -10.68 5.98 -9.20
N TRP A 88 -11.83 5.83 -9.88
CA TRP A 88 -12.91 4.99 -9.37
C TRP A 88 -12.48 3.52 -9.21
N VAL A 89 -11.74 2.96 -10.17
CA VAL A 89 -11.28 1.56 -10.08
C VAL A 89 -10.38 1.34 -8.87
N TRP A 90 -9.48 2.28 -8.59
CA TRP A 90 -8.64 2.23 -7.41
C TRP A 90 -9.45 2.32 -6.11
N LEU A 91 -10.37 3.29 -6.04
CA LEU A 91 -11.18 3.50 -4.85
C LEU A 91 -12.14 2.33 -4.58
N ASP A 92 -12.77 1.77 -5.61
CA ASP A 92 -13.63 0.59 -5.53
C ASP A 92 -12.88 -0.63 -4.99
N ASN A 93 -11.62 -0.81 -5.43
CA ASN A 93 -10.76 -1.85 -4.89
C ASN A 93 -10.38 -1.64 -3.43
N ILE A 94 -10.21 -0.39 -2.99
CA ILE A 94 -10.03 -0.07 -1.56
C ILE A 94 -11.29 -0.40 -0.78
N ILE A 95 -12.48 -0.02 -1.27
CA ILE A 95 -13.75 -0.34 -0.61
C ILE A 95 -13.91 -1.85 -0.45
N ASP A 96 -13.61 -2.63 -1.50
CA ASP A 96 -13.63 -4.10 -1.45
C ASP A 96 -12.61 -4.67 -0.45
N LEU A 97 -11.39 -4.10 -0.41
CA LEU A 97 -10.36 -4.48 0.56
C LEU A 97 -10.80 -4.20 2.00
N VAL A 98 -11.38 -3.03 2.25
CA VAL A 98 -11.95 -2.65 3.55
C VAL A 98 -13.04 -3.64 3.96
N LYS A 99 -14.00 -3.87 3.07
CA LYS A 99 -15.14 -4.77 3.32
C LYS A 99 -14.71 -6.18 3.71
N LYS A 100 -13.73 -6.74 3.00
CA LYS A 100 -13.37 -8.15 3.12
C LYS A 100 -12.36 -8.44 4.24
N TYR A 101 -11.39 -7.54 4.46
CA TYR A 101 -10.20 -7.88 5.26
C TYR A 101 -10.03 -7.05 6.53
N ILE A 102 -10.48 -5.80 6.54
CA ILE A 102 -10.14 -4.83 7.60
C ILE A 102 -11.37 -4.05 8.08
N LEU A 103 -12.57 -4.59 7.87
CA LEU A 103 -13.84 -3.94 8.18
C LEU A 103 -13.92 -3.48 9.63
N ALA A 104 -13.51 -4.33 10.57
CA ALA A 104 -13.55 -4.00 11.99
C ALA A 104 -12.59 -2.86 12.33
N LEU A 105 -11.37 -2.89 11.81
CA LEU A 105 -10.35 -1.85 12.00
C LEU A 105 -10.79 -0.49 11.45
N TRP A 106 -11.46 -0.51 10.29
CA TRP A 106 -12.00 0.70 9.68
C TRP A 106 -13.12 1.31 10.53
N ASN A 107 -14.03 0.48 11.04
CA ASN A 107 -15.18 0.93 11.81
C ASN A 107 -14.79 1.62 13.13
N GLU A 108 -13.74 1.14 13.79
CA GLU A 108 -13.21 1.78 15.01
C GLU A 108 -12.47 3.09 14.73
N GLY A 109 -12.18 3.41 13.46
CA GLY A 109 -11.43 4.60 13.09
C GLY A 109 -9.92 4.46 13.28
N TYR A 110 -9.39 3.24 13.40
CA TYR A 110 -7.94 2.98 13.53
C TYR A 110 -7.17 3.20 12.22
N ILE A 111 -7.88 3.29 11.09
CA ILE A 111 -7.27 3.48 9.78
C ILE A 111 -7.46 4.93 9.34
N MET A 112 -6.34 5.64 9.17
CA MET A 112 -6.35 6.97 8.58
C MET A 112 -6.69 6.91 7.08
N GLY A 113 -6.20 5.87 6.39
CA GLY A 113 -6.66 5.50 5.06
C GLY A 113 -6.14 6.42 3.96
N PHE A 114 -6.77 7.57 3.77
CA PHE A 114 -6.40 8.54 2.75
C PHE A 114 -5.61 9.70 3.37
N ILE A 115 -4.30 9.71 3.11
CA ILE A 115 -3.39 10.77 3.53
C ILE A 115 -2.24 10.89 2.52
N SER A 116 -1.86 12.11 2.15
CA SER A 116 -0.72 12.37 1.27
C SER A 116 0.61 12.08 1.99
N LYS A 117 1.66 11.73 1.24
CA LYS A 117 2.98 11.45 1.82
C LYS A 117 3.57 12.65 2.55
N GLU A 118 3.29 13.86 2.04
CA GLU A 118 3.72 15.11 2.65
C GLU A 118 3.06 15.30 4.02
N ARG A 119 1.73 15.11 4.10
CA ARG A 119 0.99 15.25 5.35
C ARG A 119 1.31 14.14 6.34
N GLU A 120 1.41 12.90 5.88
CA GLU A 120 1.88 11.75 6.66
C GLU A 120 3.23 12.06 7.32
N ARG A 121 4.19 12.58 6.54
CA ARG A 121 5.49 12.96 7.05
C ARG A 121 5.41 14.08 8.09
N ALA A 122 4.60 15.10 7.82
CA ALA A 122 4.42 16.22 8.74
C ALA A 122 3.90 15.75 10.11
N ILE A 123 2.83 14.93 10.14
CA ILE A 123 2.24 14.48 11.41
C ILE A 123 3.12 13.50 12.17
N LEU A 124 3.79 12.58 11.48
CA LEU A 124 4.65 11.58 12.12
C LEU A 124 5.97 12.17 12.59
N SER A 125 6.54 13.16 11.90
CA SER A 125 7.83 13.77 12.27
C SER A 125 7.84 14.41 13.66
N THR A 126 6.65 14.77 14.18
CA THR A 126 6.48 15.39 15.50
C THR A 126 6.22 14.38 16.62
N LYS A 127 6.08 13.08 16.28
CA LYS A 127 5.69 12.01 17.20
C LYS A 127 6.91 11.22 17.69
N PRO A 128 6.83 10.58 18.87
CA PRO A 128 7.92 9.77 19.38
C PRO A 128 8.15 8.52 18.50
N PRO A 129 9.38 7.97 18.48
CA PRO A 129 9.68 6.70 17.81
C PRO A 129 8.73 5.60 18.26
N GLY A 130 8.35 4.73 17.34
CA GLY A 130 7.36 3.69 17.59
C GLY A 130 5.91 4.11 17.30
N THR A 131 5.66 5.40 17.04
CA THR A 131 4.35 5.86 16.58
C THR A 131 4.17 5.48 15.11
N PHE A 132 3.02 4.89 14.78
CA PHE A 132 2.70 4.48 13.42
C PHE A 132 1.28 4.85 13.00
N LEU A 133 1.02 4.89 11.70
CA LEU A 133 -0.30 5.08 11.13
C LEU A 133 -0.57 4.08 10.01
N LEU A 134 -1.86 3.87 9.72
CA LEU A 134 -2.33 2.96 8.67
C LEU A 134 -2.92 3.76 7.51
N ARG A 135 -2.45 3.48 6.28
CA ARG A 135 -2.94 4.15 5.07
C ARG A 135 -3.08 3.19 3.89
N PHE A 136 -3.90 3.58 2.92
CA PHE A 136 -4.05 2.84 1.68
C PHE A 136 -2.90 3.14 0.71
N SER A 137 -2.57 2.15 -0.10
CA SER A 137 -1.62 2.30 -1.19
C SER A 137 -2.22 3.10 -2.33
N GLU A 138 -1.51 4.14 -2.75
CA GLU A 138 -1.87 4.95 -3.91
C GLU A 138 -1.30 4.40 -5.23
N SER A 139 -0.42 3.41 -5.16
CA SER A 139 0.23 2.79 -6.31
C SER A 139 -0.35 1.43 -6.69
N SER A 140 -1.07 0.77 -5.78
CA SER A 140 -1.68 -0.55 -6.04
C SER A 140 -3.04 -0.41 -6.72
N LYS A 141 -3.18 -0.94 -7.94
CA LYS A 141 -4.47 -1.03 -8.65
C LYS A 141 -5.48 -1.88 -7.90
N GLU A 142 -5.02 -2.99 -7.30
CA GLU A 142 -5.88 -3.97 -6.61
C GLU A 142 -6.28 -3.53 -5.20
N GLY A 143 -5.86 -2.34 -4.80
CA GLY A 143 -5.92 -1.89 -3.43
C GLY A 143 -4.82 -2.53 -2.59
N GLY A 144 -4.38 -1.83 -1.56
CA GLY A 144 -3.46 -2.36 -0.58
C GLY A 144 -3.45 -1.47 0.63
N ILE A 145 -3.08 -2.02 1.78
CA ILE A 145 -2.92 -1.27 3.03
C ILE A 145 -1.46 -1.37 3.46
N THR A 146 -0.90 -0.27 3.91
CA THR A 146 0.44 -0.21 4.48
C THR A 146 0.39 0.53 5.82
N PHE A 147 1.46 0.41 6.57
CA PHE A 147 1.70 1.21 7.75
C PHE A 147 3.03 1.94 7.62
N THR A 148 3.08 3.09 8.26
CA THR A 148 4.24 3.96 8.29
C THR A 148 4.55 4.28 9.74
N TRP A 149 5.82 4.20 10.14
CA TRP A 149 6.23 4.44 11.51
C TRP A 149 7.44 5.35 11.62
N VAL A 150 7.61 5.89 12.82
CA VAL A 150 8.72 6.77 13.19
C VAL A 150 9.84 5.97 13.81
N GLU A 151 11.05 6.15 13.30
CA GLU A 151 12.30 5.68 13.88
C GLU A 151 13.26 6.83 14.14
N LYS A 152 14.21 6.62 15.04
CA LYS A 152 15.37 7.49 15.18
C LYS A 152 16.59 6.74 14.71
N ASP A 153 17.37 7.37 13.84
CA ASP A 153 18.68 6.84 13.48
C ASP A 153 19.68 7.03 14.63
N ILE A 154 20.87 6.47 14.45
CA ILE A 154 22.00 6.57 15.39
C ILE A 154 22.42 8.03 15.67
N SER A 155 22.10 8.96 14.78
CA SER A 155 22.37 10.39 14.92
C SER A 155 21.22 11.13 15.63
N GLY A 156 20.16 10.43 16.02
CA GLY A 156 18.98 11.00 16.66
C GLY A 156 18.02 11.69 15.70
N LYS A 157 18.27 11.63 14.39
CA LYS A 157 17.40 12.21 13.36
C LYS A 157 16.20 11.30 13.13
N THR A 158 15.05 11.93 12.95
CA THR A 158 13.78 11.24 12.74
C THR A 158 13.68 10.71 11.32
N GLN A 159 13.47 9.40 11.19
CA GLN A 159 13.25 8.69 9.94
C GLN A 159 11.81 8.17 9.92
N ILE A 160 11.21 8.21 8.73
CA ILE A 160 9.85 7.73 8.51
C ILE A 160 9.93 6.62 7.48
N GLN A 161 9.55 5.42 7.92
CA GLN A 161 9.65 4.19 7.15
C GLN A 161 8.25 3.66 6.86
N SER A 162 8.06 3.05 5.70
CA SER A 162 6.82 2.35 5.32
C SER A 162 7.16 0.98 4.75
N VAL A 163 6.31 -0.01 4.99
CA VAL A 163 6.43 -1.32 4.35
C VAL A 163 5.77 -1.33 2.97
N GLU A 164 6.13 -2.33 2.16
CA GLU A 164 5.39 -2.64 0.95
C GLU A 164 3.91 -2.89 1.28
N PRO A 165 2.96 -2.36 0.50
CA PRO A 165 1.54 -2.53 0.80
C PRO A 165 1.09 -3.98 0.75
N TYR A 166 0.30 -4.36 1.76
CA TYR A 166 -0.37 -5.65 1.81
C TYR A 166 -1.59 -5.65 0.89
N THR A 167 -1.58 -6.53 -0.11
CA THR A 167 -2.70 -6.76 -1.03
C THR A 167 -3.67 -7.80 -0.50
N LYS A 168 -4.80 -7.97 -1.19
CA LYS A 168 -5.81 -8.99 -0.84
C LYS A 168 -5.21 -10.40 -0.74
N GLN A 169 -4.22 -10.72 -1.56
CA GLN A 169 -3.53 -12.03 -1.52
C GLN A 169 -2.80 -12.25 -0.20
N GLN A 170 -2.04 -11.26 0.26
CA GLN A 170 -1.31 -11.35 1.54
C GLN A 170 -2.29 -11.36 2.73
N LEU A 171 -3.36 -10.55 2.65
CA LEU A 171 -4.39 -10.48 3.70
C LEU A 171 -5.28 -11.73 3.79
N ASN A 172 -5.31 -12.59 2.76
CA ASN A 172 -5.93 -13.92 2.87
C ASN A 172 -5.11 -14.87 3.76
N ASN A 173 -3.79 -14.70 3.80
CA ASN A 173 -2.88 -15.60 4.53
C ASN A 173 -2.77 -15.21 6.01
N MET A 174 -2.83 -13.92 6.31
CA MET A 174 -2.72 -13.39 7.68
C MET A 174 -3.55 -12.11 7.81
N SER A 175 -4.28 -11.99 8.91
CA SER A 175 -5.07 -10.78 9.14
C SER A 175 -4.16 -9.57 9.35
N PHE A 176 -4.63 -8.38 8.96
CA PHE A 176 -3.82 -7.17 9.10
C PHE A 176 -3.47 -6.84 10.57
N ALA A 177 -4.36 -7.18 11.51
CA ALA A 177 -4.10 -7.01 12.94
C ALA A 177 -2.98 -7.95 13.44
N GLU A 178 -2.97 -9.20 12.99
CA GLU A 178 -1.88 -10.14 13.31
C GLU A 178 -0.55 -9.69 12.71
N ILE A 179 -0.57 -9.14 11.48
CA ILE A 179 0.62 -8.54 10.86
C ILE A 179 1.15 -7.42 11.75
N ILE A 180 0.32 -6.46 12.16
CA ILE A 180 0.76 -5.32 13.00
C ILE A 180 1.30 -5.80 14.36
N MET A 181 0.61 -6.73 15.02
CA MET A 181 1.00 -7.24 16.33
C MET A 181 2.28 -8.06 16.28
N GLY A 182 2.43 -8.86 15.21
CA GLY A 182 3.59 -9.72 14.98
C GLY A 182 4.75 -9.03 14.28
N TYR A 183 4.60 -7.81 13.75
CA TYR A 183 5.65 -7.19 12.93
C TYR A 183 6.92 -6.93 13.73
N LYS A 184 8.02 -7.50 13.23
CA LYS A 184 9.37 -7.31 13.75
C LYS A 184 10.32 -6.90 12.64
N ILE A 185 11.33 -6.13 13.01
CA ILE A 185 12.47 -5.82 12.14
C ILE A 185 13.68 -6.47 12.78
N MET A 186 14.48 -7.14 11.96
CA MET A 186 15.79 -7.61 12.38
C MET A 186 16.74 -6.43 12.30
N ASP A 187 17.36 -6.04 13.40
CA ASP A 187 18.34 -4.96 13.41
C ASP A 187 19.74 -5.44 12.95
N ALA A 188 20.70 -4.52 12.87
CA ALA A 188 22.09 -4.81 12.49
C ALA A 188 22.81 -5.80 13.43
N THR A 189 22.24 -6.10 14.61
CA THR A 189 22.75 -7.06 15.58
C THR A 189 22.02 -8.41 15.53
N ASN A 190 21.17 -8.62 14.52
CA ASN A 190 20.30 -9.79 14.36
C ASN A 190 19.25 -9.95 15.47
N ILE A 191 18.91 -8.88 16.18
CA ILE A 191 17.87 -8.88 17.20
C ILE A 191 16.56 -8.45 16.55
N LEU A 192 15.49 -9.21 16.82
CA LEU A 192 14.13 -8.85 16.38
C LEU A 192 13.53 -7.79 17.30
N VAL A 193 13.37 -6.59 16.76
CA VAL A 193 12.78 -5.44 17.47
C VAL A 193 11.37 -5.19 16.96
N SER A 194 10.48 -4.73 17.83
CA SER A 194 9.14 -4.28 17.42
C SER A 194 9.18 -2.78 17.14
N PRO A 195 9.09 -2.34 15.88
CA PRO A 195 9.11 -0.92 15.55
C PRO A 195 7.74 -0.25 15.75
N LEU A 196 6.67 -1.03 15.89
CA LEU A 196 5.30 -0.53 16.09
C LEU A 196 4.96 -0.60 17.58
N VAL A 197 4.61 0.53 18.17
CA VAL A 197 4.28 0.66 19.59
C VAL A 197 2.95 1.40 19.78
N TYR A 198 2.83 2.60 19.21
CA TYR A 198 1.65 3.45 19.36
C TYR A 198 0.98 3.70 18.01
N LEU A 199 -0.28 3.30 17.87
CA LEU A 199 -1.13 3.76 16.78
C LEU A 199 -1.41 5.25 16.97
N TYR A 200 -1.22 6.03 15.91
CA TYR A 200 -1.49 7.47 15.92
C TYR A 200 -2.93 7.77 16.41
N PRO A 201 -3.11 8.75 17.32
CA PRO A 201 -2.09 9.68 17.80
C PRO A 201 -1.23 9.20 18.98
N ASP A 202 -1.71 8.28 19.81
CA ASP A 202 -1.10 7.85 21.09
C ASP A 202 -1.75 6.59 21.69
N ILE A 203 -2.33 5.71 20.87
CA ILE A 203 -3.02 4.49 21.32
C ILE A 203 -2.04 3.32 21.34
N PRO A 204 -1.82 2.60 22.46
CA PRO A 204 -1.00 1.39 22.48
C PRO A 204 -1.50 0.35 21.46
N LYS A 205 -0.59 -0.27 20.70
CA LYS A 205 -0.99 -1.23 19.66
C LYS A 205 -1.78 -2.41 20.22
N GLU A 206 -1.48 -2.86 21.44
CA GLU A 206 -2.18 -3.96 22.09
C GLU A 206 -3.64 -3.61 22.36
N GLU A 207 -3.92 -2.35 22.72
CA GLU A 207 -5.28 -1.84 22.94
C GLU A 207 -6.06 -1.76 21.62
N ALA A 208 -5.41 -1.26 20.56
CA ALA A 208 -6.03 -1.12 19.26
C ALA A 208 -6.26 -2.49 18.57
N PHE A 209 -5.25 -3.36 18.57
CA PHE A 209 -5.21 -4.55 17.71
C PHE A 209 -5.35 -5.88 18.47
N GLY A 210 -5.07 -5.92 19.77
CA GLY A 210 -5.05 -7.17 20.55
C GLY A 210 -6.37 -7.94 20.50
N LYS A 211 -7.51 -7.23 20.49
CA LYS A 211 -8.85 -7.83 20.38
C LYS A 211 -9.13 -8.54 19.04
N TYR A 212 -8.34 -8.26 18.00
CA TYR A 212 -8.49 -8.86 16.67
C TYR A 212 -7.52 -10.01 16.42
N CYS A 213 -6.51 -10.16 17.27
CA CYS A 213 -5.68 -11.34 17.27
C CYS A 213 -6.43 -12.46 17.99
N ARG A 214 -6.45 -13.65 17.41
CA ARG A 214 -6.96 -14.82 18.13
C ARG A 214 -6.13 -14.98 19.41
N PRO A 215 -6.76 -15.09 20.60
CA PRO A 215 -6.05 -15.60 21.76
C PRO A 215 -5.42 -16.91 21.31
N GLU A 216 -4.16 -17.14 21.67
CA GLU A 216 -3.63 -18.50 21.58
C GLU A 216 -4.67 -19.38 22.25
N SER A 217 -5.28 -20.24 21.44
CA SER A 217 -6.33 -21.16 21.84
C SER A 217 -6.00 -21.64 23.25
N GLN A 218 -6.80 -21.23 24.23
CA GLN A 218 -6.88 -21.92 25.51
C GLN A 218 -6.91 -23.38 25.14
N GLU A 219 -5.90 -24.10 25.59
CA GLU A 219 -5.74 -25.52 25.41
C GLU A 219 -7.08 -26.17 25.75
N HIS A 220 -7.84 -26.58 24.74
CA HIS A 220 -8.67 -27.74 24.92
C HIS A 220 -7.67 -28.88 24.92
N PRO A 221 -7.47 -29.60 26.03
CA PRO A 221 -6.79 -30.87 25.95
C PRO A 221 -7.67 -31.74 25.04
N GLU A 222 -7.34 -31.80 23.76
CA GLU A 222 -7.83 -32.88 22.91
C GLU A 222 -7.40 -34.15 23.64
N ALA A 223 -8.39 -34.94 24.05
CA ALA A 223 -8.16 -36.22 24.69
C ALA A 223 -7.24 -37.03 23.78
N THR A 224 -5.99 -37.17 24.19
CA THR A 224 -4.99 -37.96 23.48
C THR A 224 -5.48 -39.40 23.51
N ASP A 225 -5.87 -39.93 22.35
CA ASP A 225 -6.04 -41.35 22.17
C ASP A 225 -4.69 -42.05 22.49
N PRO A 226 -4.61 -43.11 23.31
CA PRO A 226 -3.35 -43.64 23.85
C PRO A 226 -2.41 -44.31 22.83
N GLY A 227 -2.55 -44.04 21.54
CA GLY A 227 -1.79 -44.71 20.47
C GLY A 227 -1.37 -43.83 19.28
N SER A 228 -1.62 -42.52 19.27
CA SER A 228 -1.25 -41.67 18.13
C SER A 228 0.10 -40.97 18.33
N ALA A 229 0.89 -41.00 17.27
CA ALA A 229 2.26 -40.54 17.15
C ALA A 229 2.46 -39.06 17.54
N ALA A 230 3.71 -38.72 17.87
CA ALA A 230 4.17 -37.42 18.35
C ALA A 230 3.47 -36.21 17.68
N PRO A 231 3.10 -35.18 18.46
CA PRO A 231 2.39 -34.02 17.93
C PRO A 231 3.24 -33.28 16.89
N TYR A 232 2.61 -32.86 15.79
CA TYR A 232 3.25 -32.05 14.76
C TYR A 232 3.65 -30.67 15.32
N LEU A 233 4.81 -30.17 14.91
CA LEU A 233 5.30 -28.84 15.27
C LEU A 233 4.36 -27.76 14.74
N LYS A 234 3.70 -27.04 15.66
CA LYS A 234 2.86 -25.89 15.32
C LYS A 234 3.75 -24.72 14.90
N THR A 235 3.66 -24.30 13.65
CA THR A 235 4.37 -23.13 13.13
C THR A 235 3.41 -21.95 12.94
N LYS A 236 3.88 -20.74 13.21
CA LYS A 236 3.19 -19.49 12.88
C LYS A 236 4.11 -18.66 12.01
N PHE A 237 3.59 -18.13 10.91
CA PHE A 237 4.31 -17.16 10.11
C PHE A 237 4.38 -15.83 10.85
N ILE A 238 5.49 -15.11 10.70
CA ILE A 238 5.66 -13.75 11.21
C ILE A 238 6.21 -12.91 10.05
N CYS A 239 5.64 -11.73 9.83
CA CYS A 239 6.19 -10.77 8.88
C CYS A 239 7.43 -10.10 9.48
N VAL A 240 8.59 -10.35 8.88
CA VAL A 240 9.86 -9.75 9.27
C VAL A 240 10.47 -9.04 8.07
N THR A 241 10.87 -7.77 8.24
CA THR A 241 11.68 -7.07 7.25
C THR A 241 13.16 -7.22 7.64
N PRO A 242 14.00 -7.82 6.78
CA PRO A 242 15.45 -7.83 7.02
C PRO A 242 16.02 -6.43 6.73
N THR A 243 16.79 -5.84 7.65
CA THR A 243 17.57 -4.64 7.29
C THR A 243 18.69 -5.02 6.36
N THR A 244 18.61 -4.62 5.09
CA THR A 244 19.81 -4.41 4.27
C THR A 244 20.36 -3.03 4.61
N CYS A 245 21.42 -2.98 5.42
CA CYS A 245 22.25 -1.78 5.49
C CYS A 245 22.86 -1.56 4.11
N SER A 246 22.31 -0.66 3.31
CA SER A 246 22.97 -0.15 2.11
C SER A 246 22.70 1.34 2.00
N SER A 247 23.58 2.10 2.63
CA SER A 247 23.89 3.45 2.22
C SER A 247 24.57 3.40 0.86
N THR A 248 23.79 3.32 -0.21
CA THR A 248 24.22 3.69 -1.56
C THR A 248 23.01 4.23 -2.33
N ILE A 249 23.12 5.49 -2.75
CA ILE A 249 22.34 6.07 -3.84
C ILE A 249 22.43 5.09 -5.02
N GLU A 250 21.32 4.60 -5.59
CA GLU A 250 21.22 4.23 -7.02
C GLU A 250 19.76 4.12 -7.51
N LEU A 251 19.59 4.49 -8.78
CA LEU A 251 18.38 4.68 -9.58
C LEU A 251 17.60 3.36 -9.85
N PRO A 252 16.34 3.43 -10.34
CA PRO A 252 15.53 2.24 -10.56
C PRO A 252 16.01 1.46 -11.80
N MET A 253 16.59 0.28 -11.58
CA MET A 253 16.86 -0.70 -12.64
C MET A 253 15.53 -1.29 -13.17
N SER A 254 15.35 -1.28 -14.49
CA SER A 254 14.14 -1.79 -15.15
C SER A 254 14.06 -3.33 -15.14
N PRO A 255 12.87 -3.94 -15.28
CA PRO A 255 12.62 -5.36 -14.99
C PRO A 255 13.26 -6.40 -15.93
N ARG A 256 14.06 -6.00 -16.93
CA ARG A 256 14.50 -6.91 -18.01
C ARG A 256 15.75 -7.73 -17.71
N THR A 257 16.46 -7.49 -16.61
CA THR A 257 17.69 -8.24 -16.29
C THR A 257 17.43 -9.49 -15.46
N LEU A 258 16.27 -9.60 -14.80
CA LEU A 258 15.96 -10.72 -13.91
C LEU A 258 15.64 -12.01 -14.68
N GLU A 259 15.10 -11.92 -15.90
CA GLU A 259 14.73 -13.12 -16.69
C GLU A 259 15.96 -13.88 -17.23
N SER A 260 17.10 -13.22 -17.46
CA SER A 260 18.29 -13.87 -18.01
C SER A 260 19.05 -14.76 -17.02
N LEU A 261 18.84 -14.59 -15.70
CA LEU A 261 19.47 -15.44 -14.69
C LEU A 261 18.73 -16.75 -14.41
N ILE A 262 17.45 -16.85 -14.81
CA ILE A 262 16.59 -17.99 -14.44
C ILE A 262 16.70 -19.13 -15.48
N HIS A 263 17.35 -18.90 -16.63
CA HIS A 263 17.47 -19.90 -17.71
C HIS A 263 18.81 -20.65 -17.78
N PHE A 264 19.77 -20.39 -16.88
CA PHE A 264 21.08 -21.05 -16.90
C PHE A 264 21.24 -22.24 -15.93
N GLY A 265 20.14 -22.66 -15.28
CA GLY A 265 20.18 -23.65 -14.20
C GLY A 265 19.30 -24.88 -14.40
N SER A 266 19.25 -25.48 -15.59
CA SER A 266 18.80 -26.88 -15.70
C SER A 266 19.26 -27.56 -16.99
N ASN A 267 19.80 -28.77 -16.81
CA ASN A 267 20.07 -29.85 -17.77
C ASN A 267 21.48 -29.94 -18.35
N GLY A 268 22.24 -30.89 -17.80
CA GLY A 268 23.34 -31.57 -18.47
C GLY A 268 22.88 -32.82 -19.25
N GLU A 269 23.78 -33.22 -20.14
CA GLU A 269 23.91 -34.49 -20.90
C GLU A 269 23.15 -34.66 -22.23
N GLY A 270 23.94 -34.79 -23.33
CA GLY A 270 23.53 -35.51 -24.55
C GLY A 270 23.96 -34.93 -25.91
N ALA A 271 25.17 -35.29 -26.35
CA ALA A 271 25.81 -35.32 -27.68
C ALA A 271 25.18 -34.76 -28.99
N ASP A 272 26.11 -34.24 -29.82
CA ASP A 272 26.20 -34.14 -31.30
C ASP A 272 25.25 -33.23 -32.11
N GLY A 273 25.88 -32.36 -32.93
CA GLY A 273 25.22 -31.77 -34.10
C GLY A 273 25.66 -30.36 -34.50
N ASN A 274 26.63 -30.30 -35.40
CA ASN A 274 27.06 -29.20 -36.26
C ASN A 274 25.94 -28.21 -36.73
N ALA A 275 26.19 -26.88 -36.69
CA ALA A 275 25.93 -25.91 -37.79
C ALA A 275 25.78 -24.44 -37.31
N SER A 276 26.76 -23.61 -37.72
CA SER A 276 26.65 -22.24 -38.29
C SER A 276 25.47 -21.31 -37.95
N GLY A 277 25.77 -20.06 -37.56
CA GLY A 277 24.83 -18.94 -37.72
C GLY A 277 25.18 -17.62 -37.01
N GLN A 278 26.00 -16.80 -37.66
CA GLN A 278 26.00 -15.32 -37.73
C GLN A 278 25.90 -14.46 -36.45
N PHE A 279 26.94 -13.64 -36.27
CA PHE A 279 27.12 -12.58 -35.29
C PHE A 279 27.12 -11.23 -36.06
N GLU A 280 26.17 -10.34 -35.78
CA GLU A 280 26.21 -8.90 -36.10
C GLU A 280 25.53 -8.17 -34.93
N SER A 281 26.25 -7.48 -34.05
CA SER A 281 26.87 -6.14 -34.15
C SER A 281 25.93 -4.99 -33.73
N LEU A 282 26.56 -3.94 -33.18
CA LEU A 282 26.08 -2.64 -32.70
C LEU A 282 25.78 -2.55 -31.18
N GLN A 283 26.26 -1.57 -30.41
CA GLN A 283 27.33 -0.59 -30.60
C GLN A 283 27.58 0.07 -29.22
N VAL A 284 28.85 0.36 -28.94
CA VAL A 284 29.40 0.98 -27.72
C VAL A 284 29.12 2.49 -27.69
N PHE A 285 28.79 3.05 -26.52
CA PHE A 285 29.06 4.46 -26.20
C PHE A 285 29.64 4.56 -24.79
N ASP A 286 30.91 4.95 -24.74
CA ASP A 286 31.68 5.42 -23.59
C ASP A 286 31.14 6.75 -23.06
N MET A 287 31.20 6.96 -21.75
CA MET A 287 31.34 8.32 -21.20
C MET A 287 32.19 8.29 -19.92
N GLU A 288 33.35 8.93 -20.05
CA GLU A 288 34.44 9.10 -19.09
C GLU A 288 34.04 9.87 -17.82
N MET A 289 34.60 9.45 -16.68
CA MET A 289 34.70 10.23 -15.45
C MET A 289 35.82 11.25 -15.55
N THR A 290 35.58 12.49 -15.12
CA THR A 290 36.62 13.36 -14.58
C THR A 290 36.19 13.89 -13.21
N ALA A 291 37.04 13.63 -12.23
CA ALA A 291 36.99 14.19 -10.89
C ALA A 291 37.89 15.43 -10.85
N GLU A 292 37.44 16.52 -10.25
CA GLU A 292 38.34 17.57 -9.78
C GLU A 292 37.85 18.14 -8.45
N CYS A 293 38.77 18.13 -7.48
CA CYS A 293 38.63 18.66 -6.15
C CYS A 293 38.84 20.19 -6.11
N ALA A 294 38.30 20.76 -5.03
CA ALA A 294 38.88 21.81 -4.20
C ALA A 294 38.37 23.26 -4.33
N ASN A 295 38.00 23.74 -3.13
CA ASN A 295 38.20 25.07 -2.55
C ASN A 295 37.19 26.20 -2.82
N SER A 296 36.52 26.56 -1.72
CA SER A 296 36.08 27.92 -1.34
C SER A 296 37.26 28.91 -1.39
N PRO A 297 37.05 30.23 -1.56
CA PRO A 297 36.68 31.05 -0.40
C PRO A 297 35.80 32.29 -0.66
N MET A 298 35.36 32.85 0.49
CA MET A 298 34.68 34.13 0.79
C MET A 298 33.20 34.26 0.50
#